data_AF-A0A392U816-F1
#
_entry.id   AF-A0A392U816-F1
#
_cell.length_a   1.000
_cell.length_b   1.000
_cell.length_c   1.000
_cell.angle_alpha   90.00
_cell.angle_beta   90.00
_cell.angle_gamma   90.00
#
_symmetry.space_group_name_H-M   'P 1'
#
loop_
_entity.id
_entity.type
_entity.pdbx_description
1 polymer ?
#
loop_
_entity_poly.entity_id
_entity_poly.type
_entity_poly.pdbx_seq_one_letter_code
_entity_poly.pdbx_strand_id
1 'polypeptide(L)' 'MGCSEGGKTTLGTYVLREEANNWWKNSKQRLGAGGVVIPWEMFKREFLVKYFPVDVK' A
#
# COMPACT_ATOMS: atom_id res chain seq x y z
N MET A 1 25.41 18.27 -5.70
CA MET A 1 25.56 17.30 -4.59
C MET A 1 24.47 16.25 -4.78
N GLY A 2 24.84 15.04 -5.22
CA GLY A 2 23.87 13.97 -5.48
C GLY A 2 23.43 13.27 -4.19
N CYS A 3 22.24 12.70 -4.18
CA CYS A 3 21.79 11.84 -3.08
C CYS A 3 22.66 10.58 -3.02
N SER A 4 23.13 10.20 -1.84
CA SER A 4 23.84 8.93 -1.65
C SER A 4 22.90 7.75 -1.93
N GLU A 5 23.45 6.60 -2.34
CA GLU A 5 22.62 5.40 -2.60
C GLU A 5 21.78 5.02 -1.37
N GLY A 6 22.35 5.08 -0.17
CA GLY A 6 21.61 4.86 1.08
C GLY A 6 20.49 5.88 1.32
N GLY A 7 20.70 7.15 0.95
CA GLY A 7 19.67 8.18 1.00
C GLY A 7 18.52 7.91 0.02
N LYS A 8 18.83 7.45 -1.19
CA LYS A 8 17.82 7.05 -2.20
C LYS A 8 16.98 5.88 -1.72
N THR A 9 17.60 4.83 -1.16
CA THR A 9 16.87 3.69 -0.58
C THR A 9 15.99 4.14 0.57
N THR A 10 16.51 4.96 1.49
CA THR A 10 15.74 5.46 2.63
C THR A 10 14.50 6.23 2.16
N LEU A 11 14.67 7.17 1.23
CA LEU A 11 13.56 7.94 0.67
C LEU A 11 12.55 7.04 -0.06
N GLY A 12 13.02 6.09 -0.87
CA GLY A 12 12.15 5.13 -1.56
C GLY A 12 11.30 4.31 -0.59
N THR A 13 11.90 3.78 0.47
CA THR A 13 11.15 3.02 1.50
C THR A 13 10.12 3.86 2.23
N TYR A 14 10.43 5.12 2.51
CA TYR A 14 9.50 6.05 3.13
C TYR A 14 8.29 6.32 2.22
N VAL A 15 8.53 6.61 0.94
CA VAL A 15 7.47 6.85 -0.05
C VAL A 15 6.58 5.61 -0.21
N LEU A 16 7.16 4.41 -0.30
CA LEU A 16 6.39 3.16 -0.39
C LEU A 16 5.51 2.94 0.84
N ARG A 17 6.04 3.22 2.04
CA ARG A 17 5.27 3.12 3.28
C ARG A 17 4.09 4.10 3.30
N GLU A 18 4.32 5.35 2.90
CA GLU A 18 3.25 6.35 2.84
C GLU A 18 2.20 6.01 1.79
N GLU A 19 2.61 5.54 0.61
CA GLU A 19 1.70 5.09 -0.46
C GLU A 19 0.80 3.96 0.04
N ALA A 20 1.37 2.94 0.68
CA ALA A 20 0.62 1.82 1.24
C ALA A 20 -0.36 2.24 2.33
N ASN A 21 0.05 3.15 3.22
CA ASN A 21 -0.85 3.68 4.25
C ASN A 21 -2.02 4.47 3.67
N ASN A 22 -1.74 5.34 2.70
CA ASN A 22 -2.75 6.17 2.05
C ASN A 22 -3.74 5.32 1.24
N TRP A 23 -3.21 4.38 0.45
CA TRP A 23 -4.04 3.42 -0.29
C TRP A 23 -4.96 2.64 0.64
N TRP A 24 -4.42 2.10 1.74
CA TRP A 24 -5.23 1.28 2.64
C TRP A 24 -6.30 2.12 3.35
N LYS A 25 -5.97 3.35 3.78
CA LYS A 25 -6.95 4.27 4.37
C LYS A 25 -8.15 4.51 3.44
N ASN A 26 -7.91 4.77 2.16
CA ASN A 26 -8.95 4.97 1.17
C ASN A 26 -9.72 3.68 0.85
N SER A 27 -9.02 2.55 0.74
CA SER A 27 -9.65 1.25 0.47
C SER A 27 -10.58 0.84 1.61
N LYS A 28 -10.18 1.05 2.87
CA LYS A 28 -11.04 0.80 4.04
C LYS A 28 -12.35 1.60 3.98
N GLN A 29 -12.30 2.86 3.57
CA GLN A 29 -13.50 3.69 3.42
C GLN A 29 -14.45 3.16 2.35
N ARG A 30 -13.92 2.60 1.25
CA ARG A 30 -14.72 1.97 0.19
C ARG A 30 -15.31 0.63 0.63
N LEU A 31 -14.56 -0.17 1.38
CA LEU A 31 -14.95 -1.51 1.80
C LEU A 31 -15.95 -1.53 2.96
N GLY A 32 -16.07 -0.44 3.73
CA GLY A 32 -17.01 -0.39 4.83
C GLY A 32 -17.35 1.03 5.28
N ALA A 33 -18.62 1.23 5.65
CA ALA A 33 -19.07 2.43 6.35
C ALA A 33 -18.55 2.39 7.79
N GLY A 34 -17.52 3.18 8.09
CA GLY A 34 -17.29 3.79 9.40
C GLY A 34 -17.27 2.90 10.66
N GLY A 35 -16.84 1.62 10.60
CA GLY A 35 -16.70 0.81 11.82
C GLY A 35 -16.71 -0.71 11.66
N VAL A 36 -16.97 -1.23 10.47
CA VAL A 36 -16.96 -2.68 10.22
C VAL A 36 -15.51 -3.21 10.26
N VAL A 37 -15.30 -4.27 11.06
CA VAL A 37 -14.02 -5.00 11.07
C VAL A 37 -13.82 -5.65 9.70
N ILE A 38 -12.72 -5.32 9.04
CA ILE A 38 -12.36 -5.92 7.76
C ILE A 38 -11.65 -7.25 8.04
N PRO A 39 -12.21 -8.40 7.62
CA PRO A 39 -11.55 -9.69 7.76
C PRO A 39 -10.23 -9.72 6.99
N TRP A 40 -9.28 -10.49 7.51
CA TRP A 40 -7.96 -10.66 6.91
C TRP A 40 -8.01 -11.09 5.44
N GLU A 41 -8.94 -11.99 5.08
CA GLU A 41 -9.11 -12.46 3.70
C GLU A 41 -9.49 -11.33 2.72
N MET A 42 -10.31 -10.36 3.16
CA MET A 42 -10.65 -9.20 2.32
C MET A 42 -9.46 -8.26 2.14
N PHE A 43 -8.68 -8.00 3.20
CA PHE A 43 -7.44 -7.23 3.07
C PHE A 43 -6.48 -7.88 2.07
N LYS A 44 -6.23 -9.19 2.20
CA LYS A 44 -5.32 -9.92 1.31
C LYS A 44 -5.74 -9.82 -0.16
N ARG A 45 -7.04 -9.97 -0.45
CA ARG A 45 -7.55 -9.85 -1.82
C ARG A 45 -7.25 -8.48 -2.42
N GLU A 46 -7.58 -7.41 -1.70
CA GLU A 46 -7.36 -6.04 -2.19
C GLU A 46 -5.87 -5.70 -2.31
N PHE A 47 -5.05 -6.19 -1.36
CA PHE A 47 -3.61 -6.01 -1.38
C PHE A 47 -2.96 -6.68 -2.60
N LEU A 48 -3.32 -7.93 -2.90
CA LEU A 48 -2.80 -8.65 -4.06
C LEU A 48 -3.20 -7.97 -5.37
N VAL A 49 -4.46 -7.52 -5.50
CA VAL A 49 -4.92 -6.79 -6.69
C VAL A 49 -4.13 -5.50 -6.92
N LYS A 50 -3.80 -4.76 -5.84
CA LYS A 50 -3.09 -3.48 -5.93
C LYS A 50 -1.60 -3.63 -6.23
N TYR A 51 -0.92 -4.57 -5.57
CA TYR A 51 0.55 -4.65 -5.61
C TYR A 51 1.10 -5.80 -6.45
N PHE A 52 0.25 -6.77 -6.79
CA PHE A 52 0.61 -7.94 -7.59
C PHE A 52 -0.43 -8.16 -8.70
N PRO A 53 -0.64 -7.17 -9.60
CA PRO A 53 -1.53 -7.37 -10.73
C PRO A 53 -1.00 -8.53 -11.57
N VAL A 54 -1.91 -9.39 -12.04
CA VAL A 54 -1.61 -10.64 -12.76
C VAL A 54 -0.71 -10.41 -13.99
N ASP A 55 -0.68 -9.17 -14.49
CA ASP A 55 0.02 -8.75 -15.70
C ASP A 55 1.48 -8.31 -15.52
N VAL A 56 2.10 -8.51 -14.34
CA VAL A 56 3.56 -8.32 -14.18
C VAL A 56 4.29 -9.56 -14.73
N LYS A 57 4.47 -9.62 -16.05
CA LYS A 57 5.33 -10.59 -16.76
C LYS A 57 6.49 -9.88 -17.44
#